data_AF-A0A8B6FN59-F1
#
_entry.id   AF-A0A8B6FN59-F1
#
_cell.length_a   1.000
_cell.length_b   1.000
_cell.length_c   1.000
_cell.angle_alpha   90.00
_cell.angle_beta   90.00
_cell.angle_gamma   90.00
#
_symmetry.space_group_name_H-M   'P 1'
#
loop_
_entity.id
_entity.type
_entity.pdbx_description
1 polymer ?
#
loop_
_entity_poly.entity_id
_entity_poly.type
_entity_poly.pdbx_seq_one_letter_code
_entity_poly.pdbx_strand_id
1 'polypeptide(L)'
;MEGSWNYQSCRNGHPFPIRKENSCLNFLCKYCGKTLNVFTYHRCYAVNAYCYKCRHHGHFARMCSFHVKSCENQKPKKKSKSKSKIQRDSDRMRTFIEKKQMSQFPFQGLEDKELSAFTCSIQDESAKQHITKLKESNRNFIKEIAVLKCENSKLDTVIQENVILRNKFGQVNLERLKHVRIIQNDRTRVSLNMQVELKNLEIEIVAFERGKPKFNQRQTTLNNGV
;
A
#
# COMPACT_ATOMS: atom_id res chain seq x y z
N MET A 1 10.99 17.08 -6.93
CA MET A 1 9.90 17.95 -7.41
C MET A 1 8.70 17.73 -6.50
N GLU A 2 8.62 18.60 -5.51
CA GLU A 2 7.62 18.60 -4.45
C GLU A 2 6.30 19.14 -5.02
N GLY A 3 5.25 18.33 -5.00
CA GLY A 3 3.90 18.75 -5.38
C GLY A 3 3.25 19.50 -4.23
N SER A 4 3.39 20.83 -4.24
CA SER A 4 2.66 21.76 -3.38
C SER A 4 1.15 21.65 -3.66
N TRP A 5 0.40 21.00 -2.77
CA TRP A 5 -1.06 21.11 -2.75
C TRP A 5 -1.42 22.44 -2.10
N ASN A 6 -1.79 23.40 -2.94
CA ASN A 6 -2.23 24.72 -2.52
C ASN A 6 -3.55 24.56 -1.72
N TYR A 7 -3.45 24.66 -0.40
CA TYR A 7 -4.58 24.54 0.53
C TYR A 7 -5.32 25.88 0.56
N GLN A 8 -6.12 26.14 -0.47
CA GLN A 8 -7.06 27.25 -0.45
C GLN A 8 -8.15 26.96 0.59
N SER A 9 -8.10 27.74 1.65
CA SER A 9 -8.97 27.68 2.81
C SER A 9 -10.40 28.06 2.41
N CYS A 10 -11.26 27.07 2.23
CA CYS A 10 -12.71 27.25 2.13
C CYS A 10 -13.29 27.67 3.49
N ARG A 11 -13.09 28.94 3.88
CA ARG A 11 -13.71 29.56 5.07
C ARG A 11 -15.13 30.08 4.84
N ASN A 12 -15.65 30.01 3.62
CA ASN A 12 -17.00 30.46 3.31
C ASN A 12 -17.92 29.26 3.11
N GLY A 13 -18.69 28.93 4.14
CA GLY A 13 -19.74 27.92 4.10
C GLY A 13 -20.83 28.34 3.12
N HIS A 14 -20.73 27.91 1.87
CA HIS A 14 -21.82 28.04 0.91
C HIS A 14 -22.93 27.03 1.24
N PRO A 15 -24.20 27.47 1.33
CA PRO A 15 -25.33 26.57 1.50
C PRO A 15 -25.51 25.76 0.22
N PHE A 16 -25.42 24.43 0.30
CA PHE A 16 -25.83 23.57 -0.80
C PHE A 16 -27.35 23.68 -0.95
N PRO A 17 -27.89 24.05 -2.14
CA PRO A 17 -29.32 23.99 -2.38
C PRO A 17 -29.76 22.53 -2.32
N ILE A 18 -30.63 22.20 -1.37
CA ILE A 18 -31.32 20.91 -1.31
C ILE A 18 -32.29 20.92 -2.50
N ARG A 19 -32.04 20.08 -3.51
CA ARG A 19 -32.99 19.89 -4.62
C ARG A 19 -34.33 19.41 -4.05
N LYS A 20 -35.37 20.20 -4.27
CA LYS A 20 -36.76 19.89 -3.94
C LYS A 20 -37.31 18.88 -4.95
N GLU A 21 -37.00 17.60 -4.78
CA GLU A 21 -37.72 16.54 -5.48
C GLU A 21 -38.21 15.51 -4.45
N ASN A 22 -39.49 15.67 -4.10
CA ASN A 22 -40.46 14.65 -3.67
C ASN A 22 -40.11 13.74 -2.48
N SER A 23 -40.53 14.16 -1.28
CA SER A 23 -41.38 13.39 -0.34
C SER A 23 -41.30 14.00 1.08
N CYS A 24 -42.46 14.34 1.65
CA CYS A 24 -42.58 14.99 2.96
C CYS A 24 -42.42 14.01 4.14
N LEU A 25 -41.46 13.09 4.08
CA LEU A 25 -41.24 12.09 5.13
C LEU A 25 -39.74 12.04 5.48
N ASN A 26 -39.39 12.72 6.57
CA ASN A 26 -38.11 12.64 7.28
C ASN A 26 -36.85 12.85 6.41
N PHE A 27 -36.51 14.11 6.11
CA PHE A 27 -35.19 14.45 5.57
C PHE A 27 -34.11 14.16 6.62
N LEU A 28 -33.52 12.97 6.60
CA LEU A 28 -32.32 12.68 7.37
C LEU A 28 -31.12 13.32 6.66
N CYS A 29 -30.29 14.04 7.41
CA CYS A 29 -29.03 14.53 6.87
C CYS A 29 -28.14 13.33 6.48
N LYS A 30 -27.81 13.19 5.19
CA LYS A 30 -26.97 12.09 4.66
C LYS A 30 -25.59 11.94 5.33
N TYR A 31 -25.13 12.98 6.02
CA TYR A 31 -23.81 13.04 6.63
C TYR A 31 -23.81 12.74 8.14
N CYS A 32 -24.81 13.22 8.88
CA CYS A 32 -24.88 13.05 10.34
C CYS A 32 -26.04 12.17 10.83
N GLY A 33 -27.00 11.83 9.97
CA GLY A 33 -28.18 11.03 10.31
C GLY A 33 -29.22 11.73 11.17
N LYS A 34 -29.11 13.05 11.41
CA LYS A 34 -30.12 13.82 12.15
C LYS A 34 -31.32 14.12 11.26
N THR A 35 -32.52 14.06 11.83
CA THR A 35 -33.75 14.54 11.18
C THR A 35 -33.68 16.04 11.00
N LEU A 36 -33.98 16.50 9.78
CA LEU A 36 -34.04 17.91 9.43
C LEU A 36 -35.51 18.33 9.42
N ASN A 37 -35.85 19.35 10.20
CA ASN A 37 -37.11 20.04 10.01
C ASN A 37 -37.02 20.83 8.69
N VAL A 38 -38.03 20.66 7.84
CA VAL A 38 -38.10 21.17 6.44
C VAL A 38 -37.79 22.67 6.32
N PHE A 39 -37.97 23.43 7.40
CA PHE A 39 -37.78 24.89 7.43
C PHE A 39 -36.51 25.37 8.15
N THR A 40 -35.64 24.46 8.61
CA THR A 40 -34.44 24.85 9.39
C THR A 40 -33.14 24.61 8.64
N TYR A 41 -32.32 25.66 8.56
CA TYR A 41 -30.95 25.57 8.04
C TYR A 41 -30.10 24.66 8.92
N HIS A 42 -29.79 23.46 8.44
CA HIS A 42 -28.95 22.53 9.17
C HIS A 42 -27.47 22.70 8.84
N ARG A 43 -26.72 23.28 9.78
CA ARG A 43 -25.25 23.26 9.75
C ARG A 43 -24.75 21.88 10.19
N CYS A 44 -24.47 21.01 9.23
CA CYS A 44 -23.95 19.68 9.51
C CYS A 44 -22.45 19.71 9.78
N TYR A 45 -22.05 19.59 11.06
CA TYR A 45 -20.64 19.47 11.45
C TYR A 45 -19.93 18.26 10.83
N ALA A 46 -20.68 17.24 10.39
CA ALA A 46 -20.10 16.07 9.76
C ALA A 46 -19.51 16.36 8.37
N VAL A 47 -19.92 17.44 7.69
CA VAL A 47 -19.44 17.81 6.35
C VAL A 47 -17.92 18.01 6.34
N ASN A 48 -17.38 18.68 7.36
CA ASN A 48 -15.95 18.91 7.50
C ASN A 48 -15.26 17.88 8.41
N ALA A 49 -16.02 16.99 9.05
CA ALA A 49 -15.45 15.97 9.92
C ALA A 49 -14.70 14.92 9.10
N TYR A 50 -13.48 14.61 9.52
CA TYR A 50 -12.65 13.57 8.91
C TYR A 50 -12.90 12.22 9.59
N CYS A 51 -13.29 11.21 8.82
CA CYS A 51 -13.52 9.86 9.34
C CYS A 51 -12.20 9.09 9.46
N TYR A 52 -11.78 8.74 10.66
CA TYR A 52 -10.55 7.95 10.87
C TYR A 52 -10.63 6.49 10.39
N LYS A 53 -11.83 5.94 10.12
CA LYS A 53 -12.00 4.57 9.61
C LYS A 53 -11.70 4.45 8.12
N CYS A 54 -12.25 5.36 7.31
CA CYS A 54 -12.10 5.31 5.85
C CYS A 54 -11.26 6.46 5.27
N ARG A 55 -10.82 7.41 6.10
CA ARG A 55 -10.01 8.57 5.70
C ARG A 55 -10.70 9.53 4.71
N HIS A 56 -12.03 9.57 4.73
CA HIS A 56 -12.84 10.51 3.94
C HIS A 56 -13.57 11.52 4.83
N HIS A 57 -13.81 12.73 4.31
CA HIS A 57 -14.64 13.73 4.96
C HIS A 57 -16.14 13.46 4.74
N GLY A 58 -17.00 14.11 5.52
CA GLY A 58 -18.45 14.09 5.28
C GLY A 58 -19.23 13.16 6.21
N HIS A 59 -18.63 12.45 7.15
CA HIS A 59 -19.39 11.66 8.12
C HIS A 59 -18.60 11.43 9.40
N PHE A 60 -19.32 11.18 10.50
CA PHE A 60 -18.67 10.71 11.73
C PHE A 60 -18.25 9.25 11.57
N ALA A 61 -17.11 8.87 12.15
CA ALA A 61 -16.60 7.49 12.10
C ALA A 61 -17.57 6.42 12.64
N ARG A 62 -18.49 6.81 13.54
CA ARG A 62 -19.57 5.94 14.02
C ARG A 62 -20.63 5.63 12.96
N MET A 63 -20.82 6.51 11.99
CA MET A 63 -21.77 6.40 10.87
C MET A 63 -21.09 5.90 9.58
N CYS A 64 -19.82 5.50 9.65
CA CYS A 64 -19.09 5.02 8.49
C CYS A 64 -19.67 3.68 8.02
N SER A 65 -20.34 3.70 6.86
CA SER A 65 -20.88 2.50 6.19
C SER A 65 -19.80 1.67 5.50
N PHE A 66 -18.56 2.16 5.47
CA PHE A 66 -17.39 1.36 5.14
C PHE A 66 -17.22 0.33 6.27
N HIS A 67 -17.94 -0.78 6.14
CA HIS A 67 -17.56 -2.04 6.73
C HIS A 67 -16.19 -2.34 6.13
N VAL A 68 -15.15 -1.84 6.79
CA VAL A 68 -13.83 -2.45 6.68
C VAL A 68 -14.15 -3.91 6.98
N LYS A 69 -14.21 -4.77 5.95
CA LYS A 69 -13.99 -6.21 6.13
C LYS A 69 -12.73 -6.21 6.94
N SER A 70 -12.88 -6.39 8.24
CA SER A 70 -11.85 -6.10 9.20
C SER A 70 -10.62 -6.78 8.66
N CYS A 71 -9.52 -6.04 8.53
CA CYS A 71 -8.23 -6.68 8.46
C CYS A 71 -8.20 -7.58 9.71
N GLU A 72 -8.54 -8.86 9.55
CA GLU A 72 -8.81 -9.83 10.61
C GLU A 72 -7.55 -10.13 11.45
N ASN A 73 -6.45 -9.45 11.11
CA ASN A 73 -5.17 -9.49 11.77
C ASN A 73 -4.87 -8.27 12.66
N GLN A 74 -5.76 -7.29 12.77
CA GLN A 74 -5.66 -6.29 13.84
C GLN A 74 -6.50 -6.74 15.04
N LYS A 75 -6.14 -7.89 15.63
CA LYS A 75 -6.43 -8.13 17.05
C LYS A 75 -6.03 -6.84 17.78
N PRO A 76 -6.89 -6.26 18.64
CA PRO A 76 -6.50 -5.08 19.40
C PRO A 76 -5.14 -5.40 19.99
N LYS A 77 -4.11 -4.64 19.60
CA LYS A 77 -2.78 -4.80 20.19
C LYS A 77 -3.01 -4.58 21.67
N LYS A 78 -3.20 -5.67 22.42
CA LYS A 78 -3.23 -5.66 23.88
C LYS A 78 -1.88 -5.05 24.18
N LYS A 79 -1.88 -3.75 24.51
CA LYS A 79 -0.65 -3.03 24.83
C LYS A 79 -0.01 -3.91 25.89
N SER A 80 1.10 -4.55 25.56
CA SER A 80 1.79 -5.40 26.50
C SER A 80 2.01 -4.53 27.73
N LYS A 81 1.49 -4.96 28.89
CA LYS A 81 1.73 -4.23 30.13
C LYS A 81 3.25 -4.04 30.20
N SER A 82 3.70 -2.80 30.44
CA SER A 82 5.14 -2.56 30.57
C SER A 82 5.71 -3.46 31.67
N LYS A 83 6.97 -3.90 31.55
CA LYS A 83 7.61 -4.74 32.58
C LYS A 83 7.46 -4.14 33.99
N SER A 84 7.56 -2.82 34.10
CA SER A 84 7.30 -2.06 35.34
C SER A 84 5.85 -2.17 35.84
N LYS A 85 4.84 -2.17 34.95
CA LYS A 85 3.44 -2.37 35.35
C LYS A 85 3.17 -3.80 35.81
N ILE A 86 3.77 -4.79 35.14
CA ILE A 86 3.68 -6.20 35.54
C ILE A 86 4.29 -6.39 36.92
N GLN A 87 5.48 -5.83 37.16
CA GLN A 87 6.15 -5.91 38.47
C GLN A 87 5.32 -5.25 39.57
N ARG A 88 4.82 -4.02 39.35
CA ARG A 88 3.96 -3.33 40.34
C ARG A 88 2.66 -4.08 40.65
N ASP A 89 2.01 -4.67 39.64
CA ASP A 89 0.82 -5.49 39.86
C ASP A 89 1.17 -6.76 40.67
N SER A 90 2.33 -7.37 40.41
CA SER A 90 2.85 -8.53 41.14
C SER A 90 3.16 -8.19 42.61
N ASP A 91 3.85 -7.07 42.86
CA ASP A 91 4.20 -6.63 44.22
C ASP A 91 2.94 -6.28 45.01
N ARG A 92 1.96 -5.59 44.39
CA ARG A 92 0.65 -5.33 45.00
C ARG A 92 -0.07 -6.61 45.41
N MET A 93 -0.05 -7.63 44.56
CA MET A 93 -0.66 -8.91 44.87
C MET A 93 0.07 -9.61 46.02
N ARG A 94 1.41 -9.59 46.03
CA ARG A 94 2.21 -10.15 47.12
C ARG A 94 1.91 -9.46 48.45
N THR A 95 1.93 -8.13 48.48
CA THR A 95 1.62 -7.35 49.69
C THR A 95 0.17 -7.59 50.13
N PHE A 96 -0.77 -7.77 49.20
CA PHE A 96 -2.15 -8.11 49.54
C PHE A 96 -2.23 -9.49 50.23
N ILE A 97 -1.54 -10.50 49.69
CA ILE A 97 -1.47 -11.85 50.27
C ILE A 97 -0.77 -11.82 51.64
N GLU A 98 0.31 -11.05 51.80
CA GLU A 98 1.05 -10.93 53.06
C GLU A 98 0.25 -10.17 54.15
N LYS A 99 -0.50 -9.12 53.78
CA LYS A 99 -1.33 -8.35 54.72
C LYS A 99 -2.61 -9.08 55.11
N LYS A 100 -3.20 -9.85 54.20
CA LYS A 100 -4.33 -10.70 54.53
C LYS A 100 -3.80 -11.86 55.34
N GLN A 101 -3.97 -11.81 56.66
CA GLN A 101 -3.87 -13.03 57.47
C GLN A 101 -4.73 -14.09 56.79
N MET A 102 -4.19 -15.30 56.63
CA MET A 102 -4.89 -16.46 56.04
C MET A 102 -6.26 -16.69 56.68
N SER A 103 -6.47 -16.12 57.88
CA SER A 103 -7.72 -16.13 58.61
C SER A 103 -8.86 -15.27 58.14
N GLN A 104 -8.63 -14.39 57.17
CA GLN A 104 -9.68 -13.56 56.60
C GLN A 104 -10.14 -14.02 55.22
N PHE A 105 -9.66 -15.16 54.74
CA PHE A 105 -10.17 -15.75 53.53
C PHE A 105 -11.39 -16.62 53.88
N PRO A 106 -12.50 -16.53 53.13
CA PRO A 106 -13.74 -17.26 53.38
C PRO A 106 -13.61 -18.79 53.20
N PHE A 107 -12.39 -19.29 53.01
CA PHE A 107 -12.04 -20.69 52.85
C PHE A 107 -11.47 -21.31 54.13
N GLN A 108 -11.35 -20.53 55.21
CA GLN A 108 -10.81 -21.02 56.47
C GLN A 108 -11.86 -21.89 57.18
N GLY A 109 -11.79 -23.20 56.93
CA GLY A 109 -12.77 -24.18 57.40
C GLY A 109 -13.04 -25.31 56.41
N LEU A 110 -12.63 -25.16 55.15
CA LEU A 110 -12.55 -26.29 54.24
C LEU A 110 -11.41 -27.19 54.73
N GLU A 111 -11.75 -28.33 55.33
CA GLU A 111 -10.77 -29.34 55.69
C GLU A 111 -10.03 -29.79 54.42
N ASP A 112 -8.74 -30.13 54.54
CA ASP A 112 -7.91 -30.60 53.44
C ASP A 112 -8.55 -31.77 52.66
N LYS A 113 -9.47 -32.51 53.29
CA LYS A 113 -10.25 -33.58 52.68
C LYS A 113 -11.27 -33.10 51.64
N GLU A 114 -11.96 -31.98 51.89
CA GLU A 114 -12.95 -31.42 50.95
C GLU A 114 -12.25 -30.72 49.77
N LEU A 115 -11.15 -30.02 50.04
CA LEU A 115 -10.31 -29.42 49.01
C LEU A 115 -9.64 -30.49 48.14
N SER A 116 -9.15 -31.58 48.76
CA SER A 116 -8.61 -32.75 48.06
C SER A 116 -9.66 -33.42 47.18
N ALA A 117 -10.88 -33.64 47.67
CA ALA A 117 -11.97 -34.17 46.86
C ALA A 117 -12.31 -33.29 45.64
N PHE A 118 -12.27 -31.96 45.80
CA PHE A 118 -12.50 -31.03 44.70
C PHE A 118 -11.36 -31.06 43.66
N THR A 119 -10.11 -31.17 44.09
CA THR A 119 -8.96 -31.29 43.17
C THR A 119 -8.85 -32.67 42.52
N CYS A 120 -9.26 -33.75 43.19
CA CYS A 120 -9.34 -35.10 42.63
C CYS A 120 -10.44 -35.21 41.57
N SER A 121 -11.57 -34.50 41.70
CA SER A 121 -12.62 -34.46 40.67
C SER A 121 -12.19 -33.71 39.39
N ILE A 122 -11.10 -32.94 39.42
CA ILE A 122 -10.53 -32.23 38.26
C ILE A 122 -9.43 -33.07 37.59
N GLN A 123 -9.05 -34.22 38.17
CA GLN A 123 -8.16 -35.20 37.54
C GLN A 123 -8.91 -36.07 36.52
N ASP A 124 -9.68 -35.45 35.65
CA ASP A 124 -10.30 -36.14 34.53
C ASP A 124 -9.18 -36.56 33.56
N GLU A 125 -8.77 -37.83 33.60
CA GLU A 125 -7.73 -38.41 32.72
C GLU A 125 -8.05 -38.15 31.23
N SER A 126 -9.34 -38.02 30.91
CA SER A 126 -9.83 -37.58 29.59
C SER A 126 -9.27 -36.20 29.20
N ALA A 127 -9.30 -35.23 30.12
CA ALA A 127 -8.78 -33.89 29.88
C ALA A 127 -7.25 -33.90 29.69
N LYS A 128 -6.52 -34.73 30.45
CA LYS A 128 -5.07 -34.89 30.27
C LYS A 128 -4.74 -35.45 28.89
N GLN A 129 -5.46 -36.49 28.44
CA GLN A 129 -5.28 -37.07 27.10
C GLN A 129 -5.63 -36.07 25.98
N HIS A 130 -6.64 -35.23 26.17
CA HIS A 130 -6.97 -34.18 25.21
C HIS A 130 -5.87 -33.11 25.13
N ILE A 131 -5.32 -32.71 26.28
CA ILE A 131 -4.22 -31.74 26.35
C ILE A 131 -2.96 -32.29 25.65
N THR A 132 -2.63 -33.57 25.81
CA THR A 132 -1.46 -34.17 25.13
C THR A 132 -1.66 -34.21 23.61
N LYS A 133 -2.85 -34.61 23.13
CA LYS A 133 -3.22 -34.57 21.70
C LYS A 133 -3.12 -33.15 21.12
N LEU A 134 -3.64 -32.15 21.83
CA LEU A 134 -3.52 -30.75 21.41
C LEU A 134 -2.07 -30.27 21.37
N LYS A 135 -1.24 -30.66 22.34
CA LYS A 135 0.19 -30.32 22.35
C LYS A 135 0.92 -30.93 21.15
N GLU A 136 0.63 -32.18 20.81
CA GLU A 136 1.21 -32.85 19.65
C GLU A 136 0.76 -32.21 18.33
N SER A 137 -0.53 -31.96 18.18
CA SER A 137 -1.09 -31.24 17.02
C SER A 137 -0.45 -29.86 16.86
N ASN A 138 -0.29 -29.09 17.94
CA ASN A 138 0.40 -27.80 17.92
C ASN A 138 1.87 -27.91 17.50
N ARG A 139 2.58 -28.97 17.92
CA ARG A 139 3.97 -29.21 17.47
C ARG A 139 4.03 -29.48 15.97
N ASN A 140 3.08 -30.24 15.44
CA ASN A 140 2.99 -30.53 14.00
C ASN A 140 2.70 -29.26 13.19
N PHE A 141 1.74 -28.42 13.64
CA PHE A 141 1.48 -27.13 13.00
C PHE A 141 2.69 -26.19 13.02
N ILE A 142 3.45 -26.15 14.12
CA ILE A 142 4.67 -25.35 14.19
C ILE A 142 5.71 -25.82 13.16
N LYS A 143 5.88 -27.14 12.99
CA LYS A 143 6.77 -27.71 11.97
C LYS A 143 6.31 -27.35 10.55
N GLU A 144 5.03 -27.49 10.26
CA GLU A 144 4.45 -27.14 8.96
C GLU A 144 4.61 -25.65 8.63
N ILE A 145 4.36 -24.77 9.60
CA ILE A 145 4.61 -23.32 9.46
C ILE A 145 6.09 -23.05 9.17
N ALA A 146 7.02 -23.79 9.77
CA ALA A 146 8.45 -23.63 9.51
C ALA A 146 8.83 -24.05 8.08
N VAL A 147 8.25 -25.15 7.57
CA VAL A 147 8.44 -25.61 6.18
C VAL A 147 7.89 -24.57 5.20
N LEU A 148 6.65 -24.11 5.39
CA LEU A 148 6.02 -23.11 4.53
C LEU A 148 6.79 -21.77 4.52
N LYS A 149 7.37 -21.37 5.66
CA LYS A 149 8.25 -20.19 5.71
C LYS A 149 9.53 -20.38 4.89
N CYS A 150 10.12 -21.57 4.92
CA CYS A 150 11.28 -21.91 4.11
C CYS A 150 10.94 -21.88 2.61
N GLU A 151 9.80 -22.45 2.21
CA GLU A 151 9.31 -22.43 0.83
C GLU A 151 9.00 -21.02 0.34
N ASN A 152 8.35 -20.19 1.16
CA ASN A 152 8.11 -18.79 0.82
C ASN A 152 9.42 -18.01 0.61
N SER A 153 10.45 -18.26 1.43
CA SER A 153 11.76 -17.65 1.23
C SER A 153 12.41 -18.07 -0.10
N LYS A 154 12.20 -19.31 -0.55
CA LYS A 154 12.67 -19.78 -1.86
C LYS A 154 11.89 -19.15 -3.01
N LEU A 155 10.59 -18.95 -2.85
CA LEU A 155 9.78 -18.23 -3.84
C LEU A 155 10.19 -16.76 -3.95
N ASP A 156 10.50 -16.11 -2.83
CA ASP A 156 11.00 -14.73 -2.83
C ASP A 156 12.31 -14.60 -3.61
N THR A 157 13.24 -15.56 -3.48
CA THR A 157 14.48 -15.55 -4.28
C THR A 157 14.20 -15.72 -5.78
N VAL A 158 13.28 -16.62 -6.15
CA VAL A 158 12.89 -16.81 -7.57
C VAL A 158 12.20 -15.56 -8.13
N ILE A 159 11.38 -14.86 -7.35
CA ILE A 159 10.75 -13.60 -7.75
C ILE A 159 11.82 -12.54 -7.99
N GLN A 160 12.81 -12.41 -7.08
CA GLN A 160 13.91 -11.45 -7.24
C GLN A 160 14.75 -11.74 -8.50
N GLU A 161 15.09 -13.01 -8.76
CA GLU A 161 15.80 -13.41 -9.97
C GLU A 161 15.01 -13.05 -11.25
N ASN A 162 13.70 -13.31 -11.26
CA ASN A 162 12.84 -12.95 -12.39
C ASN A 162 12.75 -11.43 -12.61
N VAL A 163 12.74 -10.63 -11.56
CA VAL A 163 12.79 -9.16 -11.66
C VAL A 163 14.11 -8.72 -12.31
N ILE A 164 15.24 -9.31 -11.89
CA ILE A 164 16.55 -9.01 -12.48
C ILE A 164 16.57 -9.39 -13.96
N LEU A 165 16.05 -10.56 -14.33
CA LEU A 165 15.99 -11.00 -15.73
C LEU A 165 15.12 -10.08 -16.59
N ARG A 166 13.95 -9.65 -16.09
CA ARG A 166 13.09 -8.68 -16.80
C ARG A 166 13.80 -7.35 -17.03
N ASN A 167 14.54 -6.86 -16.05
CA ASN A 167 15.31 -5.62 -16.19
C ASN A 167 16.42 -5.77 -17.24
N LYS A 168 17.16 -6.89 -17.23
CA LYS A 168 18.18 -7.19 -18.25
C LYS A 168 17.56 -7.28 -19.64
N PHE A 169 16.43 -7.96 -19.80
CA PHE A 169 15.72 -8.05 -21.07
C PHE A 169 15.24 -6.68 -21.57
N GLY A 170 14.73 -5.85 -20.66
CA GLY A 170 14.35 -4.46 -20.96
C GLY A 170 15.54 -3.63 -21.47
N GLN A 171 16.71 -3.76 -20.84
CA GLN A 171 17.94 -3.08 -21.28
C GLN A 171 18.39 -3.56 -22.67
N VAL A 172 18.41 -4.87 -22.92
CA VAL A 172 18.79 -5.42 -24.23
C VAL A 172 17.85 -4.91 -25.34
N ASN A 173 16.55 -4.87 -25.08
CA ASN A 173 15.59 -4.32 -26.03
C ASN A 173 15.79 -2.83 -26.27
N LEU A 174 16.11 -2.06 -25.22
CA LEU A 174 16.41 -0.63 -25.36
C LEU A 174 17.65 -0.40 -26.24
N GLU A 175 18.72 -1.18 -26.04
CA GLU A 175 19.92 -1.09 -26.88
C GLU A 175 19.65 -1.49 -28.33
N ARG A 176 18.85 -2.54 -28.57
CA ARG A 176 18.40 -2.90 -29.92
C ARG A 176 17.63 -1.78 -30.59
N LEU A 177 16.72 -1.11 -29.88
CA LEU A 177 15.97 0.03 -30.40
C LEU A 177 16.86 1.22 -30.72
N LYS A 178 17.91 1.49 -29.92
CA LYS A 178 18.91 2.52 -30.23
C LYS A 178 19.65 2.20 -31.53
N HIS A 179 20.10 0.94 -31.71
CA HIS A 179 20.75 0.52 -32.96
C HIS A 179 19.84 0.68 -34.18
N VAL A 180 18.58 0.27 -34.08
CA VAL A 180 17.60 0.45 -35.18
C VAL A 180 17.44 1.94 -35.53
N ARG A 181 17.36 2.82 -34.53
CA ARG A 181 17.26 4.27 -34.74
C ARG A 181 18.51 4.84 -35.42
N ILE A 182 19.70 4.39 -35.04
CA ILE A 182 20.96 4.79 -35.71
C ILE A 182 20.93 4.41 -37.19
N ILE A 183 20.55 3.17 -37.51
CA ILE A 183 20.46 2.70 -38.90
C ILE A 183 19.43 3.51 -39.71
N GLN A 184 18.29 3.87 -39.11
CA GLN A 184 17.29 4.72 -39.76
C GLN A 184 17.81 6.15 -40.01
N ASN A 185 18.54 6.73 -39.05
CA ASN A 185 19.17 8.03 -39.22
C ASN A 185 20.24 8.01 -40.31
N ASP A 186 21.05 6.95 -40.40
CA ASP A 186 22.04 6.81 -41.46
C ASP A 186 21.38 6.67 -42.84
N ARG A 187 20.31 5.88 -42.95
CA ARG A 187 19.54 5.74 -44.20
C ARG A 187 18.93 7.06 -44.66
N THR A 188 18.34 7.82 -43.74
CA THR A 188 17.76 9.14 -44.06
C THR A 188 18.84 10.13 -44.47
N ARG A 189 20.01 10.11 -43.82
CA ARG A 189 21.16 10.93 -44.22
C ARG A 189 21.66 10.59 -45.62
N VAL A 190 21.83 9.30 -45.95
CA VAL A 190 22.24 8.85 -47.29
C VAL A 190 21.22 9.28 -48.34
N SER A 191 19.93 9.11 -48.05
CA SER A 191 18.85 9.53 -48.96
C SER A 191 18.86 11.04 -49.22
N LEU A 192 19.08 11.86 -48.19
CA LEU A 192 19.18 13.32 -48.34
C LEU A 192 20.41 13.72 -49.16
N ASN A 193 21.56 13.10 -48.92
CA ASN A 193 22.77 13.35 -49.71
C ASN A 193 22.55 13.04 -51.20
N MET A 194 21.91 11.90 -51.50
CA MET A 194 21.57 11.54 -52.88
C MET A 194 20.60 12.54 -53.53
N GLN A 195 19.61 13.05 -52.79
CA GLN A 195 18.72 14.10 -53.31
C GLN A 195 19.47 15.41 -53.60
N VAL A 196 20.45 15.78 -52.77
CA VAL A 196 21.29 16.97 -53.01
C VAL A 196 22.16 16.77 -54.25
N GLU A 197 22.77 15.60 -54.43
CA GLU A 197 23.57 15.27 -55.62
C GLU A 197 22.73 15.32 -56.90
N LEU A 198 21.52 14.73 -56.88
CA LEU A 198 20.60 14.78 -58.01
C LEU A 198 20.21 16.22 -58.37
N LYS A 199 19.89 17.06 -57.37
CA LYS A 199 19.59 18.48 -57.61
C LYS A 199 20.78 19.25 -58.18
N ASN A 200 22.00 18.95 -57.74
CA ASN A 200 23.20 19.58 -58.29
C ASN A 200 23.39 19.20 -59.76
N LEU A 201 23.18 17.93 -60.12
CA LEU A 201 23.22 17.46 -61.52
C LEU A 201 22.13 18.13 -62.37
N GLU A 202 20.91 18.27 -61.86
CA GLU A 202 19.83 19.00 -62.55
C GLU A 202 20.23 20.46 -62.84
N ILE A 203 20.86 21.14 -61.89
CA ILE A 203 21.36 22.50 -62.06
C ILE A 203 22.46 22.56 -63.14
N GLU A 204 23.38 21.59 -63.14
CA GLU A 204 24.45 21.49 -64.16
C GLU A 204 23.88 21.26 -65.56
N ILE A 205 22.89 20.37 -65.70
CA ILE A 205 22.19 20.11 -66.97
C ILE A 205 21.50 21.39 -67.48
N VAL A 206 20.72 22.07 -66.62
CA VAL A 206 20.04 23.32 -67.00
C VAL A 206 21.04 24.42 -67.38
N ALA A 207 22.19 24.49 -66.70
CA ALA A 207 23.25 25.44 -67.04
C ALA A 207 23.89 25.13 -68.40
N PHE A 208 24.09 23.86 -68.72
CA PHE A 208 24.59 23.38 -70.01
C PHE A 208 23.61 23.70 -71.16
N GLU A 209 22.33 23.39 -70.99
CA GLU A 209 21.28 23.66 -71.99
C GLU A 209 21.12 25.16 -72.32
N ARG A 210 21.36 26.04 -71.33
CA ARG A 210 21.29 27.49 -71.50
C ARG A 210 22.51 28.10 -72.20
N GLY A 211 23.42 27.29 -72.74
CA GLY A 211 24.50 27.75 -73.61
C GLY A 211 25.56 28.62 -72.92
N LYS A 212 25.76 28.47 -71.61
CA LYS A 212 26.88 29.12 -70.88
C LYS A 212 28.00 28.12 -70.63
N PRO A 213 28.98 27.96 -71.55
CA PRO A 213 30.17 27.18 -71.27
C PRO A 213 31.04 27.99 -70.32
N LYS A 214 30.86 27.81 -69.01
CA LYS A 214 31.90 28.12 -68.03
C LYS A 214 32.45 26.81 -67.49
N PHE A 215 33.25 26.17 -68.31
CA PHE A 215 34.16 25.11 -67.91
C PHE A 215 35.27 25.77 -67.05
N ASN A 216 34.94 26.14 -65.81
CA ASN A 216 35.97 26.50 -64.84
C ASN A 216 36.70 25.20 -64.52
N GLN A 217 37.89 25.04 -65.11
CA GLN A 217 38.87 24.04 -64.70
C GLN A 217 38.98 24.05 -63.18
N ARG A 218 38.38 23.06 -62.52
CA ARG A 218 38.67 22.78 -61.11
C ARG A 218 40.15 22.40 -61.07
N GLN A 219 41.00 23.34 -60.67
CA GLN A 219 42.36 23.04 -60.25
C GLN A 219 42.26 22.12 -59.04
N THR A 220 42.42 20.82 -59.28
CA THR A 220 42.64 19.82 -58.23
C THR A 220 44.01 20.08 -57.63
N THR A 221 44.08 20.90 -56.58
CA THR A 221 45.23 20.92 -55.70
C THR A 221 45.21 19.64 -54.88
N LEU A 222 45.91 18.62 -55.37
CA LEU A 222 46.31 17.43 -54.60
C LEU A 222 47.25 17.90 -53.48
N ASN A 223 46.69 18.17 -52.30
CA ASN A 223 47.48 18.30 -51.09
C ASN A 223 47.85 16.90 -50.60
N ASN A 224 49.00 16.41 -51.05
CA ASN A 224 49.71 15.29 -50.43
C ASN A 224 50.40 15.82 -49.16
N GLY A 225 49.71 15.73 -48.03
CA GLY A 225 50.29 15.96 -46.71
C GLY A 225 50.70 14.63 -46.07
N VAL A 226 52.02 14.49 -45.85
CA VAL A 226 52.72 13.44 -45.10
C VAL A 226 52.29 13.41 -43.64
#